data_AF-A0A383WBX8-F1
#
_entry.id   AF-A0A383WBX8-F1
#
_cell.length_a   1.000
_cell.length_b   1.000
_cell.length_c   1.000
_cell.angle_alpha   90.00
_cell.angle_beta   90.00
_cell.angle_gamma   90.00
#
_symmetry.space_group_name_H-M   'P 1'
#
loop_
_entity.id
_entity.type
_entity.pdbx_description
1 polymer ?
#
loop_
_entity_poly.entity_id
_entity_poly.type
_entity_poly.pdbx_seq_one_letter_code
_entity_poly.pdbx_strand_id
1 'polypeptide(L)'
;MQAAGQAQGQAGVRRAADKAETAASCFPAAVPSIMQSCLGTLAGSLAAAAAATAAAGGDGGSMFSQQQHRASAALLAVLLGRSLVTMADAQEAAAAGAGSTTAQLFARCLIVKPSFKEQWRRTGSTTSPGSTGSRASAAAAAEPDSTDADHEWGSIQPAVSRGATVHGLWRGWQAALLQVFGQLHVALRQLGLTAAAAAAAAAAASAEPAAGGPASSSSREGLAGGGSGEAADTSAEHDTGINSNRSSSGTTAGRQPKWSYLLQLHGCDRWGAAARTFEQRWPDVLAAINSSSSSSSSIAAGSDARSPSEPGSSSSSDVFGAGSQQQPADVDELYADALQLCRALVAAAPLPLVCNNPGCANMCGLSEAAAASKLCAGCRCRYCSAACQSADWKRHRRACKRMAAAGQTCSCGAMSVDVGVRAAA
;
A
#
# COMPACT_ATOMS: atom_id res chain seq x y z
N MET A 1 21.08 -48.48 -9.15
CA MET A 1 19.99 -47.59 -8.66
C MET A 1 20.40 -46.11 -8.53
N GLN A 2 21.68 -45.76 -8.31
CA GLN A 2 22.11 -44.34 -8.21
C GLN A 2 21.88 -43.51 -9.50
N ALA A 3 22.04 -44.09 -10.69
CA ALA A 3 21.86 -43.36 -11.96
C ALA A 3 20.41 -42.88 -12.19
N ALA A 4 19.40 -43.62 -11.70
CA ALA A 4 18.00 -43.23 -11.85
C ALA A 4 17.63 -42.01 -10.98
N GLY A 5 18.26 -41.85 -9.81
CA GLY A 5 18.04 -40.70 -8.94
C GLY A 5 18.58 -39.39 -9.50
N GLN A 6 19.70 -39.42 -10.23
CA GLN A 6 20.29 -38.23 -10.85
C GLN A 6 19.44 -37.67 -12.00
N ALA A 7 18.87 -38.54 -12.84
CA ALA A 7 18.02 -38.10 -13.96
C ALA A 7 16.74 -37.40 -13.48
N GLN A 8 16.15 -37.88 -12.39
CA GLN A 8 14.93 -37.30 -11.82
C GLN A 8 15.18 -35.93 -11.18
N GLY A 9 16.37 -35.71 -10.59
CA GLY A 9 16.79 -34.40 -10.09
C GLY A 9 16.96 -33.36 -11.19
N GLN A 10 17.61 -33.72 -12.30
CA GLN A 10 17.85 -32.79 -13.43
C GLN A 10 16.55 -32.39 -14.13
N ALA A 11 15.59 -33.31 -14.30
CA ALA A 11 14.28 -32.99 -14.88
C ALA A 11 13.48 -32.02 -13.98
N GLY A 12 13.60 -32.16 -12.66
CA GLY A 12 12.98 -31.23 -11.70
C GLY A 12 13.54 -29.82 -11.79
N VAL A 13 14.86 -29.69 -11.89
CA VAL A 13 15.54 -28.38 -12.03
C VAL A 13 15.14 -27.67 -13.32
N ARG A 14 15.13 -28.40 -14.46
CA ARG A 14 14.70 -27.83 -15.75
C ARG A 14 13.25 -27.34 -15.70
N ARG A 15 12.34 -28.15 -15.16
CA ARG A 15 10.92 -27.77 -15.06
C ARG A 15 10.69 -26.58 -14.12
N ALA A 16 11.52 -26.40 -13.09
CA ALA A 16 11.48 -25.23 -12.23
C ALA A 16 11.98 -23.97 -12.96
N ALA A 17 13.05 -24.11 -13.75
CA ALA A 17 13.57 -23.03 -14.59
C ALA A 17 12.53 -22.58 -15.65
N ASP A 18 11.90 -23.52 -16.36
CA ASP A 18 10.86 -23.21 -17.37
C ASP A 18 9.66 -22.46 -16.75
N LYS A 19 9.27 -22.85 -15.52
CA LYS A 19 8.21 -22.17 -14.77
C LYS A 19 8.62 -20.78 -14.32
N ALA A 20 9.86 -20.60 -13.87
CA ALA A 20 10.39 -19.32 -13.48
C ALA A 20 10.48 -18.36 -14.68
N GLU A 21 10.93 -18.86 -15.83
CA GLU A 21 10.96 -18.11 -17.09
C GLU A 21 9.56 -17.74 -17.57
N THR A 22 8.61 -18.69 -17.51
CA THR A 22 7.22 -18.42 -17.84
C THR A 22 6.63 -17.36 -16.89
N ALA A 23 6.83 -17.47 -15.58
CA ALA A 23 6.36 -16.49 -14.61
C ALA A 23 7.00 -15.11 -14.84
N ALA A 24 8.30 -15.06 -15.12
CA ALA A 24 9.02 -13.83 -15.47
C ALA A 24 8.48 -13.18 -16.75
N SER A 25 7.95 -13.96 -17.70
CA SER A 25 7.32 -13.43 -18.91
C SER A 25 5.86 -12.97 -18.70
N CYS A 26 5.11 -13.62 -17.81
CA CYS A 26 3.69 -13.32 -17.59
C CYS A 26 3.48 -12.16 -16.61
N PHE A 27 4.35 -12.01 -15.61
CA PHE A 27 4.18 -11.01 -14.56
C PHE A 27 4.20 -9.57 -15.12
N PRO A 28 5.19 -9.14 -15.93
CA PRO A 28 5.22 -7.76 -16.41
C PRO A 28 4.07 -7.41 -17.36
N ALA A 29 3.46 -8.41 -18.02
CA ALA A 29 2.27 -8.20 -18.84
C ALA A 29 0.99 -8.03 -18.00
N ALA A 30 0.90 -8.69 -16.83
CA ALA A 30 -0.24 -8.57 -15.92
C ALA A 30 -0.18 -7.30 -15.07
N VAL A 31 1.02 -6.82 -14.77
CA VAL A 31 1.29 -5.71 -13.87
C VAL A 31 0.50 -4.45 -14.20
N PRO A 32 0.42 -3.96 -15.45
CA PRO A 32 -0.25 -2.68 -15.68
C PRO A 32 -1.79 -2.80 -15.51
N SER A 33 -2.39 -3.96 -15.80
CA SER A 33 -3.80 -4.23 -15.43
C SER A 33 -4.01 -4.31 -13.92
N ILE A 34 -3.11 -4.96 -13.19
CA ILE A 34 -3.17 -5.00 -11.71
C ILE A 34 -3.04 -3.59 -11.13
N MET A 35 -2.12 -2.78 -11.68
CA MET A 35 -1.94 -1.40 -11.25
C MET A 35 -3.19 -0.56 -11.50
N GLN A 36 -3.75 -0.61 -12.71
CA GLN A 36 -4.90 0.22 -13.05
C GLN A 36 -6.15 -0.22 -12.31
N SER A 37 -6.51 -1.51 -12.39
CA SER A 37 -7.78 -2.00 -11.83
C SER A 37 -7.75 -2.14 -10.32
N CYS A 38 -6.65 -2.65 -9.74
CA CYS A 38 -6.59 -2.90 -8.29
C CYS A 38 -5.98 -1.71 -7.55
N LEU A 39 -4.79 -1.26 -7.94
CA LEU A 39 -4.09 -0.21 -7.19
C LEU A 39 -4.70 1.18 -7.44
N GLY A 40 -5.13 1.48 -8.66
CA GLY A 40 -5.83 2.73 -8.99
C GLY A 40 -7.12 2.88 -8.21
N THR A 41 -7.99 1.86 -8.25
CA THR A 41 -9.25 1.83 -7.49
C THR A 41 -9.01 1.93 -5.98
N LEU A 42 -8.01 1.20 -5.45
CA LEU A 42 -7.65 1.26 -4.05
C LEU A 42 -7.15 2.66 -3.65
N ALA A 43 -6.32 3.27 -4.49
CA ALA A 43 -5.77 4.59 -4.23
C ALA A 43 -6.84 5.69 -4.29
N GLY A 44 -7.77 5.62 -5.26
CA GLY A 44 -8.91 6.52 -5.33
C GLY A 44 -9.85 6.36 -4.12
N SER A 45 -10.15 5.11 -3.73
CA SER A 45 -10.95 4.81 -2.54
C SER A 45 -10.28 5.31 -1.26
N LEU A 46 -8.95 5.17 -1.17
CA LEU A 46 -8.14 5.66 -0.05
C LEU A 46 -8.14 7.18 0.02
N ALA A 47 -7.97 7.88 -1.10
CA ALA A 47 -8.02 9.34 -1.16
C ALA A 47 -9.42 9.86 -0.77
N ALA A 48 -10.49 9.23 -1.26
CA ALA A 48 -11.85 9.57 -0.86
C ALA A 48 -12.10 9.34 0.64
N ALA A 49 -11.63 8.22 1.19
CA ALA A 49 -11.74 7.93 2.62
C ALA A 49 -10.95 8.92 3.48
N ALA A 50 -9.74 9.30 3.05
CA ALA A 50 -8.91 10.28 3.75
C ALA A 50 -9.57 11.68 3.74
N ALA A 51 -10.12 12.11 2.61
CA ALA A 51 -10.87 13.36 2.48
C ALA A 51 -12.12 13.38 3.38
N ALA A 52 -12.91 12.30 3.38
CA ALA A 52 -14.08 12.18 4.25
C ALA A 52 -13.69 12.26 5.73
N THR A 53 -12.57 11.65 6.11
CA THR A 53 -12.09 11.65 7.49
C THR A 53 -11.56 13.02 7.93
N ALA A 54 -10.98 13.79 7.00
CA ALA A 54 -10.57 15.18 7.23
C ALA A 54 -11.78 16.11 7.40
N ALA A 55 -12.82 15.95 6.58
CA ALA A 55 -14.05 16.74 6.66
C ALA A 55 -14.87 16.48 7.95
N ALA A 56 -14.84 15.26 8.48
CA ALA A 56 -15.59 14.88 9.67
C ALA A 56 -15.09 15.52 10.99
N GLY A 57 -13.97 16.25 11.00
CA GLY A 57 -13.39 16.84 12.22
C GLY A 57 -14.18 18.00 12.84
N GLY A 58 -15.24 18.50 12.18
CA GLY A 58 -16.04 19.62 12.69
C GLY A 58 -17.34 19.23 13.41
N ASP A 59 -17.81 18.00 13.25
CA ASP A 59 -19.07 17.55 13.84
C ASP A 59 -18.79 16.71 15.08
N GLY A 60 -19.50 16.95 16.19
CA GLY A 60 -19.22 16.40 17.53
C GLY A 60 -19.37 14.87 17.68
N GLY A 61 -19.18 14.11 16.61
CA GLY A 61 -19.19 12.66 16.59
C GLY A 61 -18.15 12.05 17.53
N SER A 62 -18.38 10.80 17.92
CA SER A 62 -17.50 10.05 18.81
C SER A 62 -16.06 10.03 18.27
N MET A 63 -15.15 10.73 18.96
CA MET A 63 -13.71 10.83 18.68
C MET A 63 -13.07 9.47 18.38
N PHE A 64 -13.58 8.41 19.01
CA PHE A 64 -13.11 7.04 18.81
C PHE A 64 -13.34 6.52 17.38
N SER A 65 -14.53 6.76 16.81
CA SER A 65 -14.86 6.31 15.45
C SER A 65 -13.97 7.00 14.42
N GLN A 66 -13.79 8.32 14.57
CA GLN A 66 -12.92 9.09 13.68
C GLN A 66 -11.47 8.60 13.74
N GLN A 67 -10.94 8.35 14.94
CA GLN A 67 -9.59 7.81 15.11
C GLN A 67 -9.44 6.44 14.44
N GLN A 68 -10.45 5.57 14.54
CA GLN A 68 -10.46 4.27 13.88
C GLN A 68 -10.47 4.40 12.36
N HIS A 69 -11.25 5.32 11.79
CA HIS A 69 -11.26 5.57 10.34
C HIS A 69 -9.89 6.09 9.87
N ARG A 70 -9.28 7.04 10.59
CA ARG A 70 -7.92 7.53 10.27
C ARG A 70 -6.88 6.42 10.31
N ALA A 71 -6.90 5.60 11.35
CA ALA A 71 -5.95 4.49 11.50
C ALA A 71 -6.13 3.44 10.38
N SER A 72 -7.38 3.16 9.99
CA SER A 72 -7.68 2.23 8.90
C SER A 72 -7.21 2.77 7.55
N ALA A 73 -7.42 4.06 7.27
CA ALA A 73 -6.91 4.71 6.07
C ALA A 73 -5.37 4.74 6.06
N ALA A 74 -4.73 5.05 7.18
CA ALA A 74 -3.27 5.00 7.30
C ALA A 74 -2.71 3.59 7.03
N LEU A 75 -3.37 2.54 7.53
CA LEU A 75 -3.01 1.16 7.26
C LEU A 75 -3.11 0.83 5.76
N LEU A 76 -4.19 1.24 5.10
CA LEU A 76 -4.36 1.05 3.65
C LEU A 76 -3.30 1.81 2.85
N ALA A 77 -2.92 3.03 3.27
CA ALA A 77 -1.85 3.79 2.66
C ALA A 77 -0.50 3.06 2.74
N VAL A 78 -0.16 2.50 3.91
CA VAL A 78 1.07 1.72 4.11
C VAL A 78 1.05 0.43 3.28
N LEU A 79 -0.09 -0.27 3.22
CA LEU A 79 -0.26 -1.47 2.38
C LEU A 79 -0.08 -1.15 0.88
N LEU A 80 -0.62 -0.03 0.43
CA LEU A 80 -0.46 0.45 -0.94
C LEU A 80 1.01 0.79 -1.23
N GLY A 81 1.66 1.58 -0.37
CA GLY A 81 3.09 1.89 -0.49
C GLY A 81 3.96 0.63 -0.52
N ARG A 82 3.66 -0.37 0.31
CA ARG A 82 4.35 -1.67 0.30
C ARG A 82 4.14 -2.44 -1.00
N SER A 83 2.91 -2.40 -1.54
CA SER A 83 2.58 -3.08 -2.80
C SER A 83 3.35 -2.47 -3.98
N LEU A 84 3.48 -1.13 -4.02
CA LEU A 84 4.27 -0.43 -5.04
C LEU A 84 5.75 -0.82 -4.99
N VAL A 85 6.36 -0.81 -3.80
CA VAL A 85 7.76 -1.22 -3.60
C VAL A 85 7.96 -2.68 -4.00
N THR A 86 7.09 -3.58 -3.52
CA THR A 86 7.14 -5.02 -3.82
C THR A 86 7.08 -5.28 -5.32
N MET A 87 6.23 -4.54 -6.04
CA MET A 87 6.07 -4.68 -7.48
C MET A 87 7.31 -4.19 -8.24
N ALA A 88 7.86 -3.05 -7.85
CA ALA A 88 9.08 -2.51 -8.44
C ALA A 88 10.28 -3.45 -8.22
N ASP A 89 10.48 -3.90 -6.97
CA ASP A 89 11.57 -4.82 -6.62
C ASP A 89 11.40 -6.18 -7.33
N ALA A 90 10.16 -6.67 -7.48
CA ALA A 90 9.88 -7.90 -8.23
C ALA A 90 10.19 -7.77 -9.72
N GLN A 91 9.91 -6.61 -10.32
CA GLN A 91 10.28 -6.34 -11.71
C GLN A 91 11.79 -6.26 -11.89
N GLU A 92 12.50 -5.58 -10.99
CA GLU A 92 13.96 -5.48 -11.02
C GLU A 92 14.61 -6.87 -10.85
N ALA A 93 14.13 -7.68 -9.90
CA ALA A 93 14.61 -9.04 -9.70
C ALA A 93 14.33 -9.94 -10.92
N ALA A 94 13.16 -9.80 -11.55
CA ALA A 94 12.84 -10.53 -12.77
C ALA A 94 13.76 -10.12 -13.93
N ALA A 95 14.06 -8.82 -14.07
CA ALA A 95 14.95 -8.31 -15.10
C ALA A 95 16.38 -8.82 -14.91
N ALA A 96 16.88 -8.78 -13.67
CA ALA A 96 18.18 -9.33 -13.29
C ALA A 96 18.27 -10.84 -13.57
N GLY A 97 17.23 -11.61 -13.22
CA GLY A 97 17.16 -13.05 -13.50
C GLY A 97 17.14 -13.37 -15.01
N ALA A 98 16.61 -12.47 -15.83
CA ALA A 98 16.60 -12.59 -17.28
C ALA A 98 17.86 -12.04 -17.96
N GLY A 99 18.83 -11.48 -17.21
CA GLY A 99 20.02 -10.84 -17.76
C GLY A 99 19.70 -9.64 -18.66
N SER A 100 18.62 -8.91 -18.35
CA SER A 100 18.12 -7.80 -19.17
C SER A 100 17.79 -6.58 -18.30
N THR A 101 17.63 -5.41 -18.91
CA THR A 101 17.12 -4.25 -18.17
C THR A 101 15.61 -4.36 -17.94
N THR A 102 15.07 -3.69 -16.92
CA THR A 102 13.63 -3.73 -16.62
C THR A 102 12.78 -3.26 -17.81
N ALA A 103 13.25 -2.24 -18.53
CA ALA A 103 12.63 -1.76 -19.76
C ALA A 103 12.60 -2.84 -20.86
N GLN A 104 13.72 -3.54 -21.07
CA GLN A 104 13.80 -4.63 -22.05
C GLN A 104 12.89 -5.80 -21.69
N LEU A 105 12.88 -6.22 -20.41
CA LEU A 105 11.99 -7.27 -19.94
C LEU A 105 10.52 -6.87 -20.16
N PHE A 106 10.15 -5.65 -19.79
CA PHE A 106 8.79 -5.13 -19.96
C PHE A 106 8.35 -5.14 -21.43
N ALA A 107 9.18 -4.60 -22.33
CA ALA A 107 8.89 -4.61 -23.76
C ALA A 107 8.77 -6.02 -24.33
N ARG A 108 9.66 -6.95 -23.93
CA ARG A 108 9.55 -8.37 -24.34
C ARG A 108 8.23 -8.98 -23.87
N CYS A 109 7.78 -8.70 -22.65
CA CYS A 109 6.53 -9.23 -22.14
C CYS A 109 5.31 -8.71 -22.91
N LEU A 110 5.32 -7.43 -23.29
CA LEU A 110 4.25 -6.83 -24.10
C LEU A 110 4.22 -7.38 -25.53
N ILE A 111 5.37 -7.63 -26.13
CA ILE A 111 5.47 -8.21 -27.48
C ILE A 111 5.04 -9.69 -27.47
N VAL A 112 5.39 -10.44 -26.43
CA VAL A 112 5.30 -11.91 -26.47
C VAL A 112 3.86 -12.43 -26.32
N LYS A 113 2.92 -11.79 -25.62
CA LYS A 113 1.55 -12.36 -25.45
C LYS A 113 0.41 -11.35 -25.18
N PRO A 114 -0.47 -11.09 -26.16
CA PRO A 114 -1.83 -10.55 -25.93
C PRO A 114 -2.76 -11.55 -25.22
N SER A 115 -2.55 -12.85 -25.42
CA SER A 115 -3.45 -13.93 -24.98
C SER A 115 -3.55 -14.10 -23.46
N PHE A 116 -2.56 -13.63 -22.70
CA PHE A 116 -2.61 -13.66 -21.24
C PHE A 116 -3.70 -12.72 -20.70
N LYS A 117 -3.97 -11.59 -21.39
CA LYS A 117 -5.06 -10.67 -21.03
C LYS A 117 -6.42 -11.36 -21.12
N GLU A 118 -6.64 -12.11 -22.20
CA GLU A 118 -7.88 -12.87 -22.41
C GLU A 118 -8.03 -13.99 -21.38
N GLN A 119 -6.92 -14.63 -20.98
CA GLN A 119 -6.94 -15.70 -20.00
C GLN A 119 -7.18 -15.19 -18.57
N TRP A 120 -6.53 -14.08 -18.18
CA TRP A 120 -6.75 -13.42 -16.89
C TRP A 120 -8.18 -12.90 -16.75
N ARG A 121 -8.73 -12.29 -17.81
CA ARG A 121 -10.12 -11.81 -17.83
C ARG A 121 -11.11 -12.95 -17.60
N ARG A 122 -10.93 -14.09 -18.28
CA ARG A 122 -11.76 -15.29 -18.08
C ARG A 122 -11.71 -15.83 -16.65
N THR A 123 -10.58 -15.71 -15.97
CA THR A 123 -10.45 -16.14 -14.57
C THR A 123 -11.01 -15.14 -13.56
N GLY A 124 -11.00 -13.83 -13.88
CA GLY A 124 -11.61 -12.80 -13.03
C GLY A 124 -13.14 -12.74 -13.15
N SER A 125 -13.69 -13.13 -14.30
CA SER A 125 -15.12 -13.09 -14.60
C SER A 125 -15.87 -14.38 -14.23
N THR A 126 -15.32 -15.23 -13.35
CA THR A 126 -16.09 -16.37 -12.81
C THR A 126 -17.09 -15.87 -11.77
N THR A 127 -18.05 -15.05 -12.21
CA THR A 127 -19.34 -14.93 -11.54
C THR A 127 -19.97 -16.31 -11.61
N SER A 128 -19.95 -17.03 -10.49
CA SER A 128 -20.49 -18.37 -10.36
C SER A 128 -21.93 -18.41 -10.89
N PRO A 129 -22.22 -19.14 -11.98
CA PRO A 129 -23.58 -19.29 -12.48
C PRO A 129 -24.33 -20.23 -11.52
N GLY A 130 -24.89 -19.69 -10.44
CA GLY A 130 -25.62 -20.50 -9.47
C GLY A 130 -26.11 -19.81 -8.19
N SER A 131 -25.76 -18.54 -7.93
CA SER A 131 -26.26 -17.85 -6.73
C SER A 131 -27.58 -17.13 -6.98
N THR A 132 -28.65 -17.89 -7.24
CA THR A 132 -30.03 -17.39 -7.12
C THR A 132 -30.43 -17.38 -5.64
N GLY A 133 -30.49 -16.19 -5.04
CA GLY A 133 -31.28 -15.95 -3.82
C GLY A 133 -30.50 -15.49 -2.60
N SER A 134 -30.46 -14.19 -2.36
CA SER A 134 -31.11 -13.57 -1.18
C SER A 134 -30.95 -12.06 -1.24
N ARG A 135 -32.08 -11.34 -1.38
CA ARG A 135 -32.15 -9.88 -1.28
C ARG A 135 -32.09 -9.49 0.19
N ALA A 136 -31.01 -8.84 0.60
CA ALA A 136 -31.00 -7.98 1.78
C ALA A 136 -30.18 -6.72 1.45
N SER A 137 -30.80 -5.56 1.68
CA SER A 137 -30.32 -4.22 1.37
C SER A 137 -28.95 -3.90 1.95
N ALA A 138 -28.01 -3.51 1.08
CA ALA A 138 -26.88 -2.66 1.40
C ALA A 138 -26.60 -1.76 0.19
N ALA A 139 -26.20 -0.52 0.48
CA ALA A 139 -26.16 0.62 -0.43
C ALA A 139 -25.57 0.34 -1.82
N ALA A 140 -26.24 0.88 -2.84
CA ALA A 140 -25.86 0.83 -4.24
C ALA A 140 -24.51 1.55 -4.47
N ALA A 141 -23.43 0.79 -4.45
CA ALA A 141 -22.28 1.08 -5.29
C ALA A 141 -22.59 0.46 -6.65
N ALA A 142 -22.78 1.30 -7.66
CA ALA A 142 -22.91 0.84 -9.03
C ALA A 142 -21.62 0.08 -9.40
N GLU A 143 -21.76 -1.20 -9.77
CA GLU A 143 -20.70 -1.93 -10.47
C GLU A 143 -20.34 -1.11 -11.72
N PRO A 144 -19.08 -0.68 -11.90
CA PRO A 144 -18.68 0.02 -13.11
C PRO A 144 -18.84 -0.93 -14.30
N ASP A 145 -19.61 -0.49 -15.29
CA ASP A 145 -19.81 -1.21 -16.55
C ASP A 145 -18.43 -1.51 -17.17
N SER A 146 -18.12 -2.79 -17.37
CA SER A 146 -16.75 -3.25 -17.68
C SER A 146 -16.33 -2.95 -19.14
N THR A 147 -17.14 -2.21 -19.88
CA THR A 147 -16.94 -1.82 -21.29
C THR A 147 -15.87 -0.73 -21.43
N ASP A 148 -15.62 0.08 -20.40
CA ASP A 148 -14.68 1.21 -20.46
C ASP A 148 -13.20 0.77 -20.45
N ALA A 149 -12.87 -0.32 -19.74
CA ALA A 149 -11.51 -0.86 -19.68
C ALA A 149 -11.01 -1.44 -21.02
N ASP A 150 -11.93 -1.72 -21.96
CA ASP A 150 -11.61 -2.19 -23.31
C ASP A 150 -11.12 -1.06 -24.23
N HIS A 151 -11.62 0.17 -24.05
CA HIS A 151 -11.26 1.31 -24.91
C HIS A 151 -9.86 1.86 -24.61
N GLU A 152 -9.43 1.87 -23.35
CA GLU A 152 -8.16 2.48 -22.96
C GLU A 152 -6.94 1.62 -23.37
N TRP A 153 -7.04 0.30 -23.25
CA TRP A 153 -5.97 -0.62 -23.71
C TRP A 153 -5.93 -0.83 -25.22
N GLY A 154 -7.08 -0.68 -25.89
CA GLY A 154 -7.15 -0.61 -27.35
C GLY A 154 -6.30 0.52 -27.93
N SER A 155 -5.90 1.52 -27.13
CA SER A 155 -4.97 2.58 -27.53
C SER A 155 -3.48 2.22 -27.35
N ILE A 156 -3.13 1.29 -26.44
CA ILE A 156 -1.73 0.88 -26.18
C ILE A 156 -1.23 -0.13 -27.24
N GLN A 157 -2.08 -1.06 -27.69
CA GLN A 157 -1.70 -2.01 -28.75
C GLN A 157 -1.29 -1.37 -30.09
N PRO A 158 -2.02 -0.38 -30.65
CA PRO A 158 -1.62 0.27 -31.89
C PRO A 158 -0.39 1.17 -31.70
N ALA A 159 0.05 1.47 -30.46
CA ALA A 159 1.31 2.18 -30.22
C ALA A 159 2.53 1.26 -30.44
N VAL A 160 2.45 -0.02 -30.01
CA VAL A 160 3.49 -1.02 -30.29
C VAL A 160 3.63 -1.26 -31.80
N SER A 161 2.51 -1.30 -32.53
CA SER A 161 2.49 -1.39 -33.99
C SER A 161 2.97 -0.12 -34.70
N ARG A 162 3.03 1.02 -34.00
CA ARG A 162 3.48 2.32 -34.53
C ARG A 162 4.93 2.67 -34.17
N GLY A 163 5.74 1.68 -33.78
CA GLY A 163 7.16 1.89 -33.49
C GLY A 163 7.43 2.52 -32.13
N ALA A 164 6.55 2.33 -31.14
CA ALA A 164 6.85 2.71 -29.77
C ALA A 164 8.18 2.09 -29.33
N THR A 165 9.11 2.93 -28.90
CA THR A 165 10.41 2.47 -28.40
C THR A 165 10.21 1.70 -27.09
N VAL A 166 11.09 0.73 -26.82
CA VAL A 166 11.17 0.00 -25.54
C VAL A 166 11.13 0.99 -24.35
N HIS A 167 11.81 2.12 -24.51
CA HIS A 167 11.86 3.19 -23.54
C HIS A 167 10.51 3.90 -23.34
N GLY A 168 9.75 4.12 -24.41
CA GLY A 168 8.40 4.72 -24.32
C GLY A 168 7.41 3.84 -23.55
N LEU A 169 7.47 2.52 -23.75
CA LEU A 169 6.63 1.56 -23.02
C LEU A 169 6.98 1.55 -21.52
N TRP A 170 8.28 1.54 -21.21
CA TRP A 170 8.76 1.63 -19.83
C TRP A 170 8.34 2.94 -19.15
N ARG A 171 8.41 4.07 -19.85
CA ARG A 171 7.92 5.36 -19.35
C ARG A 171 6.43 5.37 -19.08
N GLY A 172 5.63 4.77 -19.95
CA GLY A 172 4.20 4.61 -19.72
C GLY A 172 3.92 3.85 -18.42
N TRP A 173 4.71 2.82 -18.14
CA TRP A 173 4.61 2.07 -16.88
C TRP A 173 5.02 2.91 -15.65
N GLN A 174 6.14 3.64 -15.73
CA GLN A 174 6.57 4.55 -14.65
C GLN A 174 5.50 5.62 -14.37
N ALA A 175 4.95 6.23 -15.43
CA ALA A 175 3.89 7.22 -15.32
C ALA A 175 2.64 6.65 -14.62
N ALA A 176 2.24 5.41 -14.96
CA ALA A 176 1.12 4.75 -14.28
C ALA A 176 1.40 4.49 -12.78
N LEU A 177 2.64 4.11 -12.41
CA LEU A 177 2.99 3.97 -10.99
C LEU A 177 3.00 5.32 -10.27
N LEU A 178 3.53 6.35 -10.93
CA LEU A 178 3.54 7.72 -10.41
C LEU A 178 2.12 8.26 -10.20
N GLN A 179 1.17 7.89 -11.04
CA GLN A 179 -0.24 8.23 -10.86
C GLN A 179 -0.82 7.63 -9.58
N VAL A 180 -0.60 6.31 -9.35
CA VAL A 180 -1.03 5.64 -8.11
C VAL A 180 -0.34 6.24 -6.89
N PHE A 181 0.95 6.56 -7.01
CA PHE A 181 1.72 7.23 -5.97
C PHE A 181 1.18 8.64 -5.66
N GLY A 182 0.80 9.42 -6.67
CA GLY A 182 0.22 10.75 -6.48
C GLY A 182 -1.04 10.69 -5.60
N GLN A 183 -1.92 9.72 -5.85
CA GLN A 183 -3.11 9.48 -5.03
C GLN A 183 -2.77 9.04 -3.60
N LEU A 184 -1.79 8.14 -3.45
CA LEU A 184 -1.26 7.75 -2.13
C LEU A 184 -0.73 8.97 -1.37
N HIS A 185 0.05 9.83 -2.03
CA HIS A 185 0.64 11.02 -1.42
C HIS A 185 -0.43 12.02 -0.97
N VAL A 186 -1.46 12.27 -1.78
CA VAL A 186 -2.61 13.10 -1.41
C VAL A 186 -3.30 12.55 -0.16
N ALA A 187 -3.56 11.23 -0.13
CA ALA A 187 -4.17 10.60 1.03
C ALA A 187 -3.30 10.75 2.30
N LEU A 188 -1.97 10.57 2.19
CA LEU A 188 -1.05 10.75 3.31
C LEU A 188 -1.06 12.19 3.85
N ARG A 189 -1.13 13.19 2.96
CA ARG A 189 -1.26 14.61 3.34
C ARG A 189 -2.58 14.87 4.07
N GLN A 190 -3.69 14.38 3.53
CA GLN A 190 -5.03 14.54 4.13
C GLN A 190 -5.14 13.86 5.50
N LEU A 191 -4.43 12.75 5.72
CA LEU A 191 -4.38 12.08 7.01
C LEU A 191 -3.49 12.82 8.03
N GLY A 192 -2.71 13.82 7.60
CA GLY A 192 -1.75 14.53 8.44
C GLY A 192 -0.48 13.72 8.71
N LEU A 193 -0.16 12.76 7.85
CA LEU A 193 1.01 11.89 8.02
C LEU A 193 2.27 12.46 7.35
N THR A 194 2.18 13.58 6.64
CA THR A 194 3.35 14.28 6.07
C THR A 194 3.79 15.44 6.95
N ALA A 195 5.09 15.75 6.92
CA ALA A 195 5.69 16.80 7.74
C ALA A 195 5.10 18.19 7.47
N ALA A 196 4.73 18.51 6.23
CA ALA A 196 4.08 19.77 5.89
C ALA A 196 2.73 19.95 6.63
N ALA A 197 1.96 18.88 6.77
CA ALA A 197 0.68 18.92 7.49
C ALA A 197 0.89 19.06 9.00
N ALA A 198 1.90 18.39 9.57
CA ALA A 198 2.24 18.53 10.98
C ALA A 198 2.76 19.94 11.31
N ALA A 199 3.60 20.53 10.46
CA ALA A 199 4.09 21.89 10.61
C ALA A 199 2.96 22.93 10.48
N ALA A 200 2.04 22.75 9.52
CA ALA A 200 0.87 23.62 9.37
C ALA A 200 -0.09 23.51 10.57
N ALA A 201 -0.31 22.29 11.10
CA ALA A 201 -1.12 22.08 12.31
C ALA A 201 -0.46 22.69 13.55
N ALA A 202 0.86 22.56 13.70
CA ALA A 202 1.61 23.21 14.78
C ALA A 202 1.56 24.75 14.68
N ALA A 203 1.72 25.30 13.47
CA ALA A 203 1.60 26.73 13.22
C ALA A 203 0.18 27.25 13.54
N ALA A 204 -0.86 26.52 13.15
CA ALA A 204 -2.25 26.85 13.46
C ALA A 204 -2.55 26.77 14.97
N ALA A 205 -1.97 25.80 15.69
CA ALA A 205 -2.11 25.69 17.14
C ALA A 205 -1.36 26.81 17.90
N SER A 206 -0.24 27.29 17.36
CA SER A 206 0.50 28.43 17.93
C SER A 206 -0.10 29.80 17.60
N ALA A 207 -0.95 29.87 16.57
CA ALA A 207 -1.72 31.05 16.21
C ALA A 207 -2.98 31.15 17.08
N GLU A 208 -2.81 31.12 18.42
CA GLU A 208 -3.88 31.53 19.32
C GLU A 208 -4.23 33.00 19.00
N PRO A 209 -5.52 33.35 18.90
CA PRO A 209 -5.90 34.72 18.63
C PRO A 209 -5.47 35.55 19.84
N ALA A 210 -4.47 36.42 19.64
CA ALA A 210 -4.20 37.56 20.50
C ALA A 210 -5.36 38.57 20.43
N ALA A 211 -6.57 38.13 20.77
CA ALA A 211 -7.73 38.96 20.99
C ALA A 211 -7.73 39.33 22.47
N GLY A 212 -6.93 40.34 22.79
CA GLY A 212 -7.03 41.05 24.05
C GLY A 212 -8.43 41.66 24.20
N GLY A 213 -9.14 41.24 25.24
CA GLY A 213 -10.19 42.03 25.88
C GLY A 213 -9.75 42.29 27.33
N PRO A 214 -9.61 43.55 27.77
CA PRO A 214 -9.17 43.85 29.11
C PRO A 214 -10.32 43.79 30.14
N ALA A 215 -9.92 43.41 31.36
CA ALA A 215 -10.52 43.78 32.64
C ALA A 215 -11.94 43.30 32.99
N SER A 216 -12.02 42.41 33.99
CA SER A 216 -12.86 42.65 35.17
C SER A 216 -12.31 41.87 36.37
N SER A 217 -11.74 42.63 37.29
CA SER A 217 -11.32 42.24 38.63
C SER A 217 -12.51 41.73 39.45
N SER A 218 -12.39 40.53 40.01
CA SER A 218 -13.25 40.06 41.11
C SER A 218 -12.43 39.25 42.09
N SER A 219 -12.05 39.92 43.17
CA SER A 219 -11.47 39.39 44.39
C SER A 219 -12.31 38.25 44.98
N ARG A 220 -11.69 37.12 45.32
CA ARG A 220 -12.15 36.28 46.44
C ARG A 220 -10.95 35.70 47.19
N GLU A 221 -10.85 36.17 48.43
CA GLU A 221 -10.01 35.67 49.52
C GLU A 221 -10.52 34.32 50.06
N GLY A 222 -9.61 33.61 50.74
CA GLY A 222 -9.90 32.49 51.65
C GLY A 222 -9.93 31.12 50.97
N LEU A 223 -9.26 30.07 51.45
CA LEU A 223 -8.92 29.72 52.82
C LEU A 223 -7.80 28.67 52.85
N ALA A 224 -7.02 28.70 53.94
CA ALA A 224 -5.98 27.74 54.28
C ALA A 224 -6.53 26.38 54.74
N GLY A 225 -5.73 25.34 54.55
CA GLY A 225 -5.85 24.00 55.15
C GLY A 225 -4.93 23.05 54.36
N GLY A 226 -3.78 22.60 54.83
CA GLY A 226 -3.46 22.10 56.18
C GLY A 226 -3.70 20.60 56.19
N GLY A 227 -2.65 19.79 56.01
CA GLY A 227 -2.79 18.33 55.96
C GLY A 227 -1.50 17.59 55.63
N SER A 228 -0.52 17.70 56.52
CA SER A 228 0.60 16.76 56.66
C SER A 228 0.11 15.42 57.21
N GLY A 229 0.58 14.31 56.63
CA GLY A 229 0.24 12.95 57.06
C GLY A 229 1.27 11.95 56.56
N GLU A 230 2.35 11.83 57.32
CA GLU A 230 3.30 10.71 57.34
C GLU A 230 2.62 9.47 57.94
N ALA A 231 2.79 8.30 57.30
CA ALA A 231 2.80 7.01 57.98
C ALA A 231 3.43 5.96 57.06
N ALA A 232 4.59 5.46 57.48
CA ALA A 232 5.09 4.16 57.08
C ALA A 232 4.23 3.06 57.72
N ASP A 233 3.97 1.96 57.02
CA ASP A 233 4.01 0.66 57.70
C ASP A 233 4.31 -0.49 56.75
N THR A 234 5.21 -1.33 57.25
CA THR A 234 5.66 -2.62 56.75
C THR A 234 4.73 -3.71 57.23
N SER A 235 4.27 -4.61 56.37
CA SER A 235 3.79 -5.92 56.79
C SER A 235 3.94 -6.92 55.65
N ALA A 236 4.96 -7.76 55.79
CA ALA A 236 5.00 -9.09 55.20
C ALA A 236 4.07 -9.98 56.05
N GLU A 237 3.20 -10.77 55.40
CA GLU A 237 3.05 -12.19 55.74
C GLU A 237 2.14 -12.94 54.76
N HIS A 238 2.53 -14.20 54.60
CA HIS A 238 1.82 -15.37 54.11
C HIS A 238 0.29 -15.29 54.08
N ASP A 239 -0.32 -15.65 52.94
CA ASP A 239 -1.43 -16.61 53.00
C ASP A 239 -1.54 -17.49 51.75
N THR A 240 -1.70 -18.77 52.02
CA THR A 240 -1.89 -19.86 51.07
C THR A 240 -3.37 -20.20 51.02
N GLY A 241 -3.99 -20.05 49.85
CA GLY A 241 -5.08 -20.94 49.46
C GLY A 241 -6.39 -20.30 49.05
N ILE A 242 -7.14 -21.14 48.32
CA ILE A 242 -8.55 -21.01 47.91
C ILE A 242 -8.77 -20.26 46.59
N ASN A 243 -8.58 -21.07 45.54
CA ASN A 243 -9.07 -20.91 44.17
C ASN A 243 -10.60 -20.65 44.16
N SER A 244 -11.00 -19.38 44.19
CA SER A 244 -12.38 -18.95 43.97
C SER A 244 -12.53 -18.43 42.56
N ASN A 245 -13.17 -19.23 41.71
CA ASN A 245 -13.69 -18.83 40.39
C ASN A 245 -14.73 -17.71 40.58
N ARG A 246 -14.28 -16.45 40.65
CA ARG A 246 -15.13 -15.28 40.47
C ARG A 246 -15.17 -14.98 38.98
N SER A 247 -16.31 -15.32 38.35
CA SER A 247 -16.72 -14.81 37.06
C SER A 247 -16.94 -13.30 37.15
N SER A 248 -15.85 -12.53 37.11
CA SER A 248 -15.92 -11.10 36.84
C SER A 248 -16.31 -10.94 35.39
N SER A 249 -17.58 -10.61 35.17
CA SER A 249 -18.12 -9.98 33.97
C SER A 249 -17.44 -8.63 33.76
N GLY A 250 -16.14 -8.66 33.45
CA GLY A 250 -15.42 -7.50 32.99
C GLY A 250 -16.01 -7.15 31.64
N THR A 251 -16.83 -6.10 31.61
CA THR A 251 -17.12 -5.35 30.40
C THR A 251 -15.81 -5.20 29.67
N THR A 252 -15.71 -5.83 28.49
CA THR A 252 -14.55 -5.73 27.60
C THR A 252 -14.43 -4.28 27.16
N ALA A 253 -13.89 -3.44 28.04
CA ALA A 253 -13.53 -2.06 27.77
C ALA A 253 -12.70 -2.10 26.50
N GLY A 254 -13.24 -1.43 25.46
CA GLY A 254 -12.87 -1.62 24.08
C GLY A 254 -11.37 -1.64 23.89
N ARG A 255 -10.86 -2.79 23.42
CA ARG A 255 -9.47 -2.88 22.96
C ARG A 255 -9.34 -1.88 21.80
N GLN A 256 -8.66 -0.77 22.05
CA GLN A 256 -8.36 0.18 20.99
C GLN A 256 -7.74 -0.58 19.80
N PRO A 257 -8.12 -0.24 18.56
CA PRO A 257 -7.52 -0.85 17.38
C PRO A 257 -6.00 -0.64 17.45
N LYS A 258 -5.25 -1.75 17.43
CA LYS A 258 -3.79 -1.83 17.69
C LYS A 258 -2.92 -1.13 16.63
N TRP A 259 -3.55 -0.41 15.71
CA TRP A 259 -2.94 0.31 14.62
C TRP A 259 -2.81 1.80 14.92
N SER A 260 -3.10 2.24 16.16
CA SER A 260 -2.93 3.64 16.60
C SER A 260 -1.50 4.15 16.43
N TYR A 261 -0.50 3.27 16.48
CA TYR A 261 0.90 3.63 16.20
C TYR A 261 1.11 4.17 14.77
N LEU A 262 0.25 3.80 13.80
CA LEU A 262 0.31 4.35 12.45
C LEU A 262 -0.04 5.85 12.41
N LEU A 263 -0.84 6.32 13.38
CA LEU A 263 -1.12 7.75 13.51
C LEU A 263 0.09 8.52 14.04
N GLN A 264 1.06 7.83 14.66
CA GLN A 264 2.31 8.42 15.16
C GLN A 264 3.42 8.44 14.09
N LEU A 265 3.13 8.08 12.83
CA LEU A 265 4.13 8.12 11.75
C LEU A 265 4.75 9.52 11.57
N HIS A 266 4.01 10.58 11.87
CA HIS A 266 4.51 11.95 11.85
C HIS A 266 5.68 12.19 12.83
N GLY A 267 5.78 11.39 13.90
CA GLY A 267 6.89 11.44 14.87
C GLY A 267 8.11 10.62 14.45
N CYS A 268 8.09 9.94 13.30
CA CYS A 268 9.25 9.21 12.79
C CYS A 268 10.15 10.15 11.97
N ASP A 269 11.30 10.54 12.54
CA ASP A 269 12.26 11.47 11.92
C ASP A 269 12.68 11.02 10.50
N ARG A 270 12.90 9.72 10.31
CA ARG A 270 13.34 9.16 9.03
C ARG A 270 12.27 9.34 7.95
N TRP A 271 11.00 9.09 8.29
CA TRP A 271 9.88 9.30 7.37
C TRP A 271 9.66 10.78 7.09
N GLY A 272 9.66 11.62 8.14
CA GLY A 272 9.49 13.06 8.01
C GLY A 272 10.60 13.72 7.19
N ALA A 273 11.85 13.24 7.30
CA ALA A 273 12.96 13.69 6.45
C ALA A 273 12.74 13.30 4.98
N ALA A 274 12.44 12.04 4.70
CA ALA A 274 12.21 11.56 3.33
C ALA A 274 11.04 12.29 2.66
N ALA A 275 9.93 12.51 3.38
CA ALA A 275 8.78 13.25 2.87
C ALA A 275 9.13 14.70 2.53
N ARG A 276 9.88 15.40 3.39
CA ARG A 276 10.33 16.79 3.12
C ARG A 276 11.27 16.86 1.92
N THR A 277 12.24 15.96 1.82
CA THR A 277 13.16 15.92 0.67
C THR A 277 12.38 15.71 -0.63
N PHE A 278 11.40 14.81 -0.63
CA PHE A 278 10.54 14.58 -1.78
C PHE A 278 9.71 15.82 -2.15
N GLU A 279 9.01 16.41 -1.17
CA GLU A 279 8.16 17.60 -1.38
C GLU A 279 8.96 18.83 -1.84
N GLN A 280 10.18 19.03 -1.32
CA GLN A 280 11.06 20.13 -1.72
C GLN A 280 11.57 19.98 -3.15
N ARG A 281 11.82 18.75 -3.57
CA ARG A 281 12.36 18.46 -4.90
C ARG A 281 11.28 18.49 -5.98
N TRP A 282 10.05 18.09 -5.64
CA TRP A 282 8.95 17.90 -6.60
C TRP A 282 7.67 18.68 -6.24
N PRO A 283 7.73 20.02 -6.04
CA PRO A 283 6.58 20.79 -5.55
C PRO A 283 5.42 20.83 -6.56
N ASP A 284 5.72 21.02 -7.85
CA ASP A 284 4.70 21.23 -8.90
C ASP A 284 4.24 19.92 -9.55
N VAL A 285 5.12 18.92 -9.55
CA VAL A 285 4.91 17.66 -10.27
C VAL A 285 3.76 16.85 -9.69
N LEU A 286 3.61 16.85 -8.36
CA LEU A 286 2.47 16.20 -7.71
C LEU A 286 1.14 16.86 -8.05
N ALA A 287 1.11 18.19 -8.19
CA ALA A 287 -0.09 18.90 -8.63
C ALA A 287 -0.42 18.51 -10.07
N ALA A 288 0.59 18.48 -10.96
CA ALA A 288 0.42 18.09 -12.35
C ALA A 288 -0.12 16.65 -12.52
N ILE A 289 0.46 15.66 -11.82
CA ILE A 289 -0.01 14.25 -11.87
C ILE A 289 -1.48 14.14 -11.47
N ASN A 290 -1.89 14.88 -10.44
CA ASN A 290 -3.28 14.86 -9.98
C ASN A 290 -4.21 15.57 -10.97
N SER A 291 -3.79 16.69 -11.57
CA SER A 291 -4.58 17.40 -12.59
C SER A 291 -4.78 16.58 -13.86
N SER A 292 -3.77 15.83 -14.32
CA SER A 292 -3.89 14.98 -15.50
C SER A 292 -4.89 13.84 -15.33
N SER A 293 -5.10 13.38 -14.09
CA SER A 293 -6.04 12.29 -13.80
C SER A 293 -7.49 12.70 -14.06
N SER A 294 -7.83 13.98 -13.88
CA SER A 294 -9.20 14.49 -14.09
C SER A 294 -9.56 14.65 -15.57
N SER A 295 -8.57 14.84 -16.44
CA SER A 295 -8.79 15.09 -17.88
C SER A 295 -9.01 13.81 -18.68
N SER A 296 -8.44 12.68 -18.25
CA SER A 296 -8.58 11.40 -18.98
C SER A 296 -9.99 10.80 -18.89
N SER A 297 -10.76 11.10 -17.84
CA SER A 297 -12.11 10.56 -17.65
C SER A 297 -13.19 11.24 -18.51
N SER A 298 -12.95 12.45 -19.05
CA SER A 298 -13.97 13.20 -19.79
C SER A 298 -14.05 12.88 -21.28
N ILE A 299 -13.06 12.20 -21.86
CA ILE A 299 -13.01 11.93 -23.31
C ILE A 299 -13.85 10.71 -23.71
N ALA A 300 -14.15 9.80 -22.77
CA ALA A 300 -14.91 8.58 -23.05
C ALA A 300 -16.44 8.78 -23.19
N ALA A 301 -16.99 9.93 -22.77
CA ALA A 301 -18.44 10.15 -22.70
C ALA A 301 -19.03 10.97 -23.88
N GLY A 302 -18.25 11.30 -24.91
CA GLY A 302 -18.66 12.22 -25.97
C GLY A 302 -18.42 11.68 -27.38
N SER A 303 -19.13 10.64 -27.79
CA SER A 303 -19.05 10.14 -29.17
C SER A 303 -20.39 9.58 -29.66
N ASP A 304 -21.47 10.35 -29.53
CA ASP A 304 -22.70 10.10 -30.29
C ASP A 304 -23.42 11.42 -30.58
N ALA A 305 -23.04 12.06 -31.69
CA ALA A 305 -23.93 12.88 -32.53
C ALA A 305 -23.14 13.33 -33.77
N ARG A 306 -23.08 12.43 -34.76
CA ARG A 306 -22.64 12.74 -36.11
C ARG A 306 -23.67 13.65 -36.77
N SER A 307 -23.40 14.96 -36.81
CA SER A 307 -24.11 15.91 -37.69
C SER A 307 -23.24 16.21 -38.91
N PRO A 308 -23.67 15.91 -40.15
CA PRO A 308 -22.85 16.11 -41.35
C PRO A 308 -23.24 17.39 -42.12
N SER A 309 -22.48 18.48 -41.99
CA SER A 309 -22.40 19.65 -42.90
C SER A 309 -21.29 20.56 -42.32
N GLU A 310 -20.30 21.15 -42.99
CA GLU A 310 -20.00 21.53 -44.38
C GLU A 310 -18.45 21.68 -44.56
N PRO A 311 -17.94 21.76 -45.80
CA PRO A 311 -16.54 22.10 -46.07
C PRO A 311 -16.37 23.61 -46.28
N GLY A 312 -15.50 24.25 -45.49
CA GLY A 312 -15.20 25.68 -45.65
C GLY A 312 -13.83 26.07 -45.07
N SER A 313 -12.94 26.46 -45.98
CA SER A 313 -11.56 26.94 -45.80
C SER A 313 -11.32 27.93 -44.66
N SER A 314 -10.13 27.86 -44.04
CA SER A 314 -9.02 28.83 -44.24
C SER A 314 -8.12 28.94 -43.00
N SER A 315 -6.83 28.70 -43.23
CA SER A 315 -5.66 29.38 -42.65
C SER A 315 -5.75 30.04 -41.27
N SER A 316 -5.10 29.41 -40.30
CA SER A 316 -4.22 30.14 -39.37
C SER A 316 -3.10 29.21 -38.93
N SER A 317 -2.00 29.31 -39.66
CA SER A 317 -0.68 28.88 -39.24
C SER A 317 -0.19 29.76 -38.09
N ASP A 318 0.73 29.21 -37.31
CA ASP A 318 1.62 29.92 -36.38
C ASP A 318 0.99 30.39 -35.07
N VAL A 319 1.07 29.55 -34.02
CA VAL A 319 1.83 29.80 -32.76
C VAL A 319 1.86 28.47 -31.98
N PHE A 320 2.58 27.46 -32.48
CA PHE A 320 3.06 26.39 -31.58
C PHE A 320 4.28 26.96 -30.86
N GLY A 321 4.02 27.51 -29.68
CA GLY A 321 5.03 28.10 -28.81
C GLY A 321 6.19 27.12 -28.59
N ALA A 322 7.34 27.48 -29.15
CA ALA A 322 8.64 27.00 -28.74
C ALA A 322 8.87 27.47 -27.29
N GLY A 323 8.32 26.74 -26.32
CA GLY A 323 8.39 27.10 -24.91
C GLY A 323 8.43 25.84 -24.07
N SER A 324 9.65 25.47 -23.68
CA SER A 324 9.99 24.37 -22.77
C SER A 324 9.92 22.97 -23.39
N GLN A 325 11.01 22.60 -24.07
CA GLN A 325 11.55 21.24 -23.99
C GLN A 325 11.91 20.94 -22.52
N GLN A 326 10.90 20.81 -21.66
CA GLN A 326 11.08 20.36 -20.30
C GLN A 326 11.52 18.90 -20.38
N GLN A 327 12.70 18.67 -19.80
CA GLN A 327 13.58 17.60 -20.19
C GLN A 327 12.98 16.21 -19.92
N PRO A 328 13.21 15.25 -20.82
CA PRO A 328 12.84 13.87 -20.58
C PRO A 328 13.49 13.28 -19.32
N ALA A 329 14.54 13.86 -18.74
CA ALA A 329 15.23 13.36 -17.56
C ALA A 329 14.41 13.37 -16.25
N ASP A 330 13.28 14.08 -16.21
CA ASP A 330 12.49 14.28 -14.99
C ASP A 330 11.78 12.99 -14.50
N VAL A 331 11.10 12.27 -15.39
CA VAL A 331 10.22 11.15 -15.00
C VAL A 331 10.97 9.99 -14.33
N ASP A 332 12.17 9.67 -14.82
CA ASP A 332 12.98 8.58 -14.28
C ASP A 332 13.47 8.89 -12.86
N GLU A 333 13.85 10.12 -12.60
CA GLU A 333 14.34 10.58 -11.29
C GLU A 333 13.20 10.72 -10.28
N LEU A 334 12.09 11.33 -10.71
CA LEU A 334 10.85 11.41 -9.95
C LEU A 334 10.34 10.01 -9.53
N TYR A 335 10.38 9.05 -10.45
CA TYR A 335 10.03 7.65 -10.18
C TYR A 335 10.91 7.04 -9.09
N ALA A 336 12.24 7.21 -9.20
CA ALA A 336 13.17 6.70 -8.22
C ALA A 336 12.94 7.31 -6.83
N ASP A 337 12.72 8.63 -6.76
CA ASP A 337 12.45 9.34 -5.51
C ASP A 337 11.10 8.94 -4.90
N ALA A 338 10.07 8.74 -5.72
CA ALA A 338 8.75 8.29 -5.26
C ALA A 338 8.81 6.89 -4.65
N LEU A 339 9.55 5.97 -5.27
CA LEU A 339 9.82 4.65 -4.70
C LEU A 339 10.61 4.76 -3.39
N GLN A 340 11.61 5.63 -3.33
CA GLN A 340 12.40 5.84 -2.12
C GLN A 340 11.55 6.37 -0.97
N LEU A 341 10.60 7.26 -1.26
CA LEU A 341 9.62 7.71 -0.28
C LEU A 341 8.74 6.54 0.19
N CYS A 342 8.21 5.71 -0.72
CA CYS A 342 7.45 4.52 -0.35
C CYS A 342 8.27 3.55 0.53
N ARG A 343 9.55 3.35 0.25
CA ARG A 343 10.45 2.52 1.08
C ARG A 343 10.61 3.12 2.48
N ALA A 344 10.75 4.44 2.59
CA ALA A 344 10.79 5.13 3.89
C ALA A 344 9.48 4.97 4.67
N LEU A 345 8.32 5.07 3.99
CA LEU A 345 7.00 4.84 4.60
C LEU A 345 6.90 3.43 5.18
N VAL A 346 7.23 2.42 4.37
CA VAL A 346 7.16 1.00 4.78
C VAL A 346 8.11 0.71 5.93
N ALA A 347 9.30 1.33 5.93
CA ALA A 347 10.26 1.19 7.03
C ALA A 347 9.79 1.87 8.33
N ALA A 348 9.11 3.01 8.24
CA ALA A 348 8.56 3.72 9.39
C ALA A 348 7.28 3.09 9.94
N ALA A 349 6.55 2.36 9.09
CA ALA A 349 5.30 1.70 9.41
C ALA A 349 5.41 0.17 9.28
N PRO A 350 6.24 -0.50 10.11
CA PRO A 350 6.28 -1.95 10.09
C PRO A 350 4.88 -2.48 10.40
N LEU A 351 4.30 -3.23 9.46
CA LEU A 351 3.00 -3.84 9.65
C LEU A 351 3.15 -4.95 10.70
N PRO A 352 2.41 -4.96 11.82
CA PRO A 352 2.45 -6.01 12.81
C PRO A 352 2.18 -7.33 12.11
N LEU A 353 3.15 -8.21 12.25
CA LEU A 353 3.11 -9.51 11.64
C LEU A 353 2.07 -10.33 12.39
N VAL A 354 1.14 -10.86 11.62
CA VAL A 354 0.07 -11.70 12.13
C VAL A 354 0.65 -13.10 12.33
N CYS A 355 0.46 -13.68 13.52
CA CYS A 355 0.81 -15.08 13.76
C CYS A 355 0.00 -15.95 12.79
N ASN A 356 0.65 -16.89 12.10
CA ASN A 356 -0.05 -17.72 11.11
C ASN A 356 -0.97 -18.79 11.74
N ASN A 357 -0.99 -18.91 13.08
CA ASN A 357 -1.95 -19.72 13.80
C ASN A 357 -3.28 -18.94 13.93
N PRO A 358 -4.37 -19.36 13.25
CA PRO A 358 -5.63 -18.63 13.27
C PRO A 358 -6.30 -18.60 14.65
N GLY A 359 -5.93 -19.53 15.55
CA GLY A 359 -6.40 -19.54 16.94
C GLY A 359 -5.54 -18.68 17.89
N CYS A 360 -4.53 -17.96 17.39
CA CYS A 360 -3.66 -17.16 18.23
C CYS A 360 -4.38 -15.89 18.70
N ALA A 361 -4.75 -15.82 19.97
CA ALA A 361 -5.24 -14.58 20.59
C ALA A 361 -4.12 -13.52 20.73
N ASN A 362 -2.85 -13.96 20.71
CA ASN A 362 -1.64 -13.13 20.80
C ASN A 362 -1.25 -12.50 19.45
N MET A 363 -2.22 -11.93 18.72
CA MET A 363 -1.98 -11.11 17.53
C MET A 363 -1.51 -9.69 17.93
N CYS A 364 -0.76 -9.59 19.02
CA CYS A 364 -0.74 -8.43 19.90
C CYS A 364 0.67 -8.29 20.47
N GLY A 365 1.60 -7.69 19.73
CA GLY A 365 2.89 -7.28 20.31
C GLY A 365 4.10 -8.16 19.98
N LEU A 366 4.06 -8.97 18.92
CA LEU A 366 5.34 -9.43 18.36
C LEU A 366 5.86 -8.32 17.49
N SER A 367 6.97 -7.72 17.92
CA SER A 367 7.78 -6.92 17.00
C SER A 367 8.22 -7.78 15.82
N GLU A 368 8.50 -7.14 14.68
CA GLU A 368 8.98 -7.83 13.49
C GLU A 368 10.24 -8.66 13.77
N ALA A 369 11.12 -8.16 14.63
CA ALA A 369 12.30 -8.86 15.11
C ALA A 369 11.97 -10.13 15.91
N ALA A 370 11.02 -10.06 16.85
CA ALA A 370 10.62 -11.23 17.64
C ALA A 370 9.95 -12.30 16.75
N ALA A 371 9.14 -11.89 15.78
CA ALA A 371 8.52 -12.81 14.82
C ALA A 371 9.52 -13.37 13.78
N ALA A 372 10.58 -12.61 13.43
CA ALA A 372 11.64 -13.06 12.53
C ALA A 372 12.47 -14.20 13.10
N SER A 373 12.55 -14.33 14.43
CA SER A 373 13.27 -15.44 15.09
C SER A 373 12.51 -16.78 15.08
N LYS A 374 11.21 -16.77 14.77
CA LYS A 374 10.32 -17.96 14.89
C LYS A 374 9.65 -18.29 13.56
N LEU A 375 10.50 -18.55 12.57
CA LEU A 375 10.08 -18.95 11.23
C LEU A 375 10.00 -20.47 11.13
N CYS A 376 9.00 -20.97 10.40
CA CYS A 376 9.02 -22.37 9.99
C CYS A 376 10.27 -22.66 9.13
N ALA A 377 11.09 -23.64 9.51
CA ALA A 377 12.32 -23.97 8.79
C ALA A 377 12.11 -24.33 7.31
N GLY A 378 10.93 -24.83 6.94
CA GLY A 378 10.61 -25.16 5.55
C GLY A 378 10.17 -23.93 4.75
N CYS A 379 8.99 -23.41 5.04
CA CYS A 379 8.37 -22.36 4.25
C CYS A 379 8.56 -20.94 4.79
N ARG A 380 9.18 -20.76 5.96
CA ARG A 380 9.37 -19.46 6.61
C ARG A 380 8.08 -18.71 7.02
N CYS A 381 6.92 -19.36 7.12
CA CYS A 381 5.76 -18.70 7.75
C CYS A 381 6.06 -18.37 9.22
N ARG A 382 5.48 -17.27 9.72
CA ARG A 382 5.79 -16.70 11.04
C ARG A 382 4.81 -17.17 12.11
N TYR A 383 5.34 -17.54 13.27
CA TYR A 383 4.54 -17.86 14.45
C TYR A 383 5.04 -17.08 15.66
N CYS A 384 4.15 -16.69 16.57
CA CYS A 384 4.52 -15.97 17.79
C CYS A 384 5.33 -16.82 18.78
N SER A 385 5.19 -18.13 18.68
CA SER A 385 5.74 -19.12 19.59
C SER A 385 5.78 -20.48 18.91
N ALA A 386 6.65 -21.36 19.39
CA ALA A 386 6.65 -22.77 19.01
C ALA A 386 5.31 -23.44 19.34
N ALA A 387 4.64 -23.02 20.42
CA ALA A 387 3.30 -23.50 20.77
C ALA A 387 2.27 -23.19 19.67
N CYS A 388 2.27 -21.97 19.13
CA CYS A 388 1.37 -21.61 18.01
C CYS A 388 1.73 -22.34 16.72
N GLN A 389 3.02 -22.56 16.44
CA GLN A 389 3.44 -23.35 15.30
C GLN A 389 2.96 -24.81 15.42
N SER A 390 3.16 -25.43 16.58
CA SER A 390 2.71 -26.79 16.86
C SER A 390 1.19 -26.94 16.79
N ALA A 391 0.45 -25.95 17.29
CA ALA A 391 -1.01 -25.93 17.22
C ALA A 391 -1.52 -25.89 15.77
N ASP A 392 -0.92 -25.06 14.91
CA ASP A 392 -1.29 -24.96 13.49
C ASP A 392 -0.65 -26.05 12.62
N TRP A 393 0.30 -26.84 13.15
CA TRP A 393 1.13 -27.78 12.37
C TRP A 393 0.31 -28.77 11.54
N LYS A 394 -0.80 -29.28 12.08
CA LYS A 394 -1.69 -30.23 11.36
C LYS A 394 -2.21 -29.65 10.05
N ARG A 395 -2.61 -28.37 10.04
CA ARG A 395 -3.07 -27.65 8.85
C ARG A 395 -1.89 -27.19 7.99
N HIS A 396 -0.86 -26.65 8.63
CA HIS A 396 0.30 -26.07 7.98
C HIS A 396 1.16 -27.07 7.21
N ARG A 397 1.40 -28.28 7.75
CA ARG A 397 2.37 -29.26 7.22
C ARG A 397 2.19 -29.58 5.74
N ARG A 398 0.94 -29.72 5.28
CA ARG A 398 0.63 -30.03 3.86
C ARG A 398 0.96 -28.85 2.94
N ALA A 399 0.68 -27.62 3.37
CA ALA A 399 1.03 -26.41 2.62
C ALA A 399 2.55 -26.17 2.65
N CYS A 400 3.18 -26.32 3.81
CA CYS A 400 4.63 -26.18 3.98
C CYS A 400 5.41 -27.11 3.05
N LYS A 401 5.02 -28.39 2.98
CA LYS A 401 5.67 -29.36 2.06
C LYS A 401 5.55 -28.94 0.60
N ARG A 402 4.39 -28.44 0.17
CA ARG A 402 4.18 -27.97 -1.22
C ARG A 402 5.01 -26.72 -1.53
N MET A 403 5.06 -25.76 -0.62
CA MET A 403 5.88 -24.55 -0.78
C MET A 403 7.37 -24.88 -0.80
N ALA A 404 7.85 -25.71 0.14
CA ALA A 404 9.24 -26.13 0.19
C ALA A 404 9.66 -26.90 -1.08
N ALA A 405 8.81 -27.79 -1.59
CA ALA A 405 9.06 -28.51 -2.84
C ALA A 405 9.08 -27.58 -4.08
N ALA A 406 8.37 -26.46 -4.02
CA ALA A 406 8.38 -25.44 -5.06
C ALA A 406 9.54 -24.43 -4.92
N GLY A 407 10.39 -24.55 -3.89
CA GLY A 407 11.39 -23.53 -3.56
C GLY A 407 10.78 -22.19 -3.15
N GLN A 408 9.49 -22.17 -2.80
CA GLN A 408 8.76 -20.97 -2.44
C GLN A 408 8.79 -20.75 -0.93
N THR A 409 9.00 -19.50 -0.53
CA THR A 409 8.79 -19.05 0.84
C THR A 409 7.39 -18.47 1.00
N CYS A 410 6.81 -18.63 2.17
CA CYS A 410 5.54 -18.06 2.58
C CYS A 410 5.60 -16.54 2.40
N SER A 411 4.72 -15.99 1.57
CA SER A 411 4.68 -14.56 1.22
C SER A 411 4.44 -13.64 2.43
N CYS A 412 4.04 -14.19 3.58
CA CYS A 412 3.93 -13.46 4.85
C CYS A 412 5.28 -13.12 5.51
N GLY A 413 6.42 -13.52 4.96
CA GLY A 413 7.74 -13.21 5.52
C GLY A 413 8.86 -12.91 4.54
N ALA A 414 8.61 -12.95 3.23
CA ALA A 414 9.65 -12.99 2.20
C ALA A 414 10.33 -11.64 1.86
N MET A 415 10.09 -10.57 2.61
CA MET A 415 10.69 -9.25 2.33
C MET A 415 11.37 -8.63 3.56
N SER A 416 12.01 -9.45 4.40
CA SER A 416 13.17 -8.93 5.12
C SER A 416 14.24 -8.71 4.07
N VAL A 417 14.46 -7.44 3.74
CA VAL A 417 15.62 -6.99 2.97
C VAL A 417 16.84 -7.52 3.72
N ASP A 418 17.47 -8.56 3.18
CA ASP A 418 18.88 -8.81 3.48
C ASP A 418 19.60 -7.58 2.90
N VAL A 419 19.71 -6.53 3.71
CA VAL A 419 20.62 -5.42 3.44
C VAL A 419 22.00 -6.04 3.61
N GLY A 420 22.45 -6.71 2.56
CA GLY A 420 23.81 -7.14 2.41
C GLY A 420 24.68 -5.90 2.40
N VAL A 421 25.10 -5.47 3.59
CA VAL A 421 26.28 -4.63 3.76
C VAL A 421 27.44 -5.49 3.27
N ARG A 422 27.66 -5.50 1.95
CA ARG A 422 28.93 -5.86 1.36
C ARG A 422 29.87 -4.74 1.77
N ALA A 423 30.53 -4.91 2.91
CA ALA A 423 31.75 -4.19 3.20
C ALA A 423 32.73 -4.52 2.07
N ALA A 424 32.99 -3.53 1.21
CA ALA A 424 34.12 -3.59 0.32
C ALA A 424 35.38 -3.52 1.20
N ALA A 425 36.12 -4.63 1.23
CA ALA A 425 37.49 -4.70 1.70
C ALA A 425 38.38 -4.97 0.50
#